data_AF-A0A920QUU9-F1
#
_entry.id   AF-A0A920QUU9-F1
#
_cell.length_a   1.000
_cell.length_b   1.000
_cell.length_c   1.000
_cell.angle_alpha   90.00
_cell.angle_beta   90.00
_cell.angle_gamma   90.00
#
_symmetry.space_group_name_H-M   'P 1'
#
loop_
_entity.id
_entity.type
_entity.pdbx_description
1 polymer ?
#
loop_
_entity_poly.entity_id
_entity_poly.type
_entity_poly.pdbx_seq_one_letter_code
_entity_poly.pdbx_strand_id
1 'polypeptide(L)'
;MGDATLSKWGETKLDANPEMRFQREIAQGLEREKFLRGPIGVTVDDEDRVFIFDSQRNRIQIYRKLPPYFLGPGGTAADYKVIYHMG
;
A
#
# COMPACT_ATOMS: atom_id res chain seq x y z
N MET A 1 4.12 -1.44 9.78
CA MET A 1 4.38 -1.92 8.40
C MET A 1 3.09 -1.86 7.59
N GLY A 2 3.18 -1.60 6.30
CA GLY A 2 2.05 -1.33 5.40
C GLY A 2 2.14 0.08 4.80
N ASP A 3 1.88 0.20 3.51
CA ASP A 3 2.00 1.48 2.77
C ASP A 3 0.88 1.60 1.73
N ALA A 4 -0.32 1.13 2.11
CA ALA A 4 -1.47 1.13 1.22
C ALA A 4 -1.95 2.54 0.89
N THR A 5 -2.46 2.71 -0.33
CA THR A 5 -3.09 3.94 -0.81
C THR A 5 -4.61 3.77 -0.87
N LEU A 6 -5.35 4.71 -1.48
CA LEU A 6 -6.75 4.49 -1.85
C LEU A 6 -6.83 3.46 -2.98
N SER A 7 -7.84 2.59 -2.94
CA SER A 7 -8.05 1.64 -4.03
C SER A 7 -8.68 2.37 -5.21
N LYS A 8 -8.59 1.79 -6.41
CA LYS A 8 -9.22 2.36 -7.60
C LYS A 8 -10.70 2.69 -7.35
N TRP A 9 -11.42 1.78 -6.69
CA TRP A 9 -12.84 1.97 -6.36
C TRP A 9 -13.05 2.98 -5.23
N GLY A 10 -12.16 3.04 -4.25
CA GLY A 10 -12.15 4.08 -3.22
C GLY A 10 -12.05 5.48 -3.85
N GLU A 11 -11.13 5.65 -4.80
CA GLU A 11 -10.97 6.93 -5.51
C GLU A 11 -12.23 7.28 -6.31
N THR A 12 -12.79 6.33 -7.07
CA THR A 12 -14.04 6.54 -7.84
C THR A 12 -15.20 6.96 -6.95
N LYS A 13 -15.32 6.41 -5.73
CA LYS A 13 -16.38 6.82 -4.78
C LYS A 13 -16.19 8.26 -4.31
N LEU A 14 -14.95 8.68 -4.07
CA LEU A 14 -14.65 10.06 -3.68
C LEU A 14 -14.85 11.04 -4.84
N ASP A 15 -14.53 10.63 -6.07
CA ASP A 15 -14.75 11.45 -7.26
C ASP A 15 -16.24 11.68 -7.55
N ALA A 16 -17.10 10.71 -7.21
CA ALA A 16 -18.55 10.82 -7.38
C ALA A 16 -19.21 11.82 -6.41
N ASN A 17 -18.53 12.20 -5.31
CA ASN A 17 -19.07 13.11 -4.30
C ASN A 17 -17.97 14.03 -3.72
N PRO A 18 -17.86 15.29 -4.21
CA PRO A 18 -16.87 16.25 -3.72
C PRO A 18 -16.92 16.51 -2.21
N GLU A 19 -18.12 16.49 -1.61
CA GLU A 19 -18.29 16.67 -0.16
C GLU A 19 -17.64 15.52 0.62
N MET A 20 -17.76 14.29 0.13
CA MET A 20 -17.11 13.11 0.74
C MET A 20 -15.58 13.22 0.67
N ARG A 21 -15.03 13.79 -0.42
CA ARG A 21 -13.60 14.06 -0.55
C ARG A 21 -13.14 15.09 0.49
N PHE A 22 -13.89 16.18 0.67
CA PHE A 22 -13.59 17.18 1.70
C PHE A 22 -13.63 16.58 3.11
N GLN A 23 -14.69 15.82 3.43
CA GLN A 23 -14.83 15.14 4.72
C GLN A 23 -13.66 14.20 5.01
N ARG A 24 -13.16 13.51 3.99
CA ARG A 24 -11.97 12.66 4.11
C ARG A 24 -10.70 13.49 4.37
N GLU A 25 -10.52 14.63 3.69
CA GLU A 25 -9.34 15.48 3.86
C GLU A 25 -9.20 16.00 5.30
N ILE A 26 -10.31 16.34 5.95
CA ILE A 26 -10.32 16.82 7.34
C ILE A 26 -10.42 15.70 8.39
N ALA A 27 -10.58 14.44 7.96
CA ALA A 27 -10.73 13.32 8.87
C ALA A 27 -9.40 13.00 9.57
N GLN A 28 -9.46 12.89 10.90
CA GLN A 28 -8.31 12.54 11.71
C GLN A 28 -8.10 11.02 11.75
N GLY A 29 -6.83 10.59 11.79
CA GLY A 29 -6.52 9.18 11.99
C GLY A 29 -6.44 8.34 10.72
N LEU A 30 -6.48 8.94 9.52
CA LEU A 30 -6.44 8.18 8.26
C LEU A 30 -5.09 7.49 8.00
N GLU A 31 -4.01 7.91 8.66
CA GLU A 31 -2.70 7.26 8.56
C GLU A 31 -2.76 5.76 8.87
N ARG A 32 -3.66 5.36 9.77
CA ARG A 32 -3.83 3.95 10.16
C ARG A 32 -4.33 3.06 9.02
N GLU A 33 -4.98 3.63 8.00
CA GLU A 33 -5.48 2.90 6.83
C GLU A 33 -4.36 2.25 6.01
N LYS A 34 -3.18 2.86 6.02
CA LYS A 34 -2.00 2.38 5.30
C LYS A 34 -1.46 1.06 5.86
N PHE A 35 -1.60 0.87 7.17
CA PHE A 35 -0.97 -0.24 7.88
C PHE A 35 -1.67 -1.58 7.61
N LEU A 36 -0.85 -2.63 7.61
CA LEU A 36 -1.32 -4.00 7.66
C LEU A 36 -2.05 -4.24 8.99
N ARG A 37 -3.18 -4.97 8.94
CA ARG A 37 -3.97 -5.31 10.12
C ARG A 37 -4.42 -6.77 10.04
N GLY A 38 -3.63 -7.65 10.64
CA GLY A 38 -3.85 -9.10 10.57
C GLY A 38 -3.46 -9.70 9.22
N PRO A 39 -2.21 -9.53 8.76
CA PRO A 39 -1.73 -10.27 7.60
C PRO A 39 -1.71 -11.77 7.91
N ILE A 40 -2.23 -12.58 6.98
CA ILE A 40 -2.39 -14.04 7.16
C ILE A 40 -1.55 -14.85 6.17
N GLY A 41 -0.95 -14.22 5.17
CA GLY A 41 -0.16 -14.91 4.16
C GLY A 41 0.73 -13.97 3.36
N VAL A 42 1.83 -14.53 2.88
CA VAL A 42 2.76 -13.89 1.96
C VAL A 42 3.13 -14.87 0.84
N THR A 43 3.16 -14.40 -0.40
CA THR A 43 3.69 -15.17 -1.54
C THR A 43 4.47 -14.26 -2.47
N VAL A 44 5.35 -14.86 -3.27
CA VAL A 44 6.12 -14.17 -4.32
C VAL A 44 5.80 -14.84 -5.65
N ASP A 45 5.68 -14.06 -6.72
CA ASP A 45 5.50 -14.58 -8.08
C ASP A 45 6.81 -14.57 -8.88
N ASP A 46 6.74 -15.06 -10.12
CA ASP A 46 7.90 -15.15 -11.02
C ASP A 46 8.45 -13.77 -11.47
N GLU A 47 7.74 -12.67 -11.15
CA GLU A 47 8.17 -11.29 -11.42
C GLU A 47 8.77 -10.62 -10.16
N ASP A 48 9.11 -11.39 -9.12
CA ASP A 48 9.61 -10.91 -7.82
C ASP A 48 8.66 -9.92 -7.11
N ARG A 49 7.35 -10.01 -7.38
CA ARG A 49 6.34 -9.22 -6.68
C ARG A 49 5.90 -9.94 -5.41
N VAL A 50 5.91 -9.24 -4.29
CA VAL A 50 5.52 -9.77 -2.98
C VAL A 50 4.06 -9.42 -2.72
N PHE A 51 3.23 -10.43 -2.51
CA PHE A 51 1.81 -10.29 -2.19
C PHE A 51 1.61 -10.54 -0.70
N ILE A 52 0.96 -9.62 -0.01
CA ILE A 52 0.59 -9.77 1.40
C ILE A 52 -0.94 -9.75 1.52
N PHE A 53 -1.50 -10.83 2.07
CA PHE A 53 -2.94 -10.97 2.34
C PHE A 53 -3.28 -10.41 3.71
N ASP A 54 -4.01 -9.29 3.76
CA ASP A 54 -4.33 -8.50 4.95
C ASP A 54 -5.81 -8.67 5.34
N SER A 55 -6.08 -9.63 6.24
CA SER A 55 -7.43 -10.14 6.48
C SER A 55 -8.36 -9.12 7.13
N GLN A 56 -7.93 -8.36 8.15
CA GLN A 56 -8.82 -7.40 8.83
C GLN A 56 -9.02 -6.11 8.01
N ARG A 57 -8.36 -6.00 6.85
CA ARG A 57 -8.58 -4.93 5.86
C ARG A 57 -9.27 -5.42 4.60
N ASN A 58 -9.54 -6.72 4.47
CA ASN A 58 -10.02 -7.35 3.24
C ASN A 58 -9.19 -6.93 2.02
N ARG A 59 -7.87 -6.86 2.19
CA ARG A 59 -6.96 -6.25 1.22
C ARG A 59 -5.81 -7.17 0.87
N ILE A 60 -5.37 -7.09 -0.39
CA ILE A 60 -4.06 -7.63 -0.81
C ILE A 60 -3.15 -6.45 -1.13
N GLN A 61 -1.98 -6.37 -0.51
CA GLN A 61 -0.94 -5.39 -0.86
C GLN A 61 0.15 -6.05 -1.69
N ILE A 62 0.46 -5.49 -2.86
CA ILE A 62 1.47 -6.00 -3.78
C ILE A 62 2.66 -5.04 -3.77
N TYR A 63 3.82 -5.57 -3.38
CA TYR A 63 5.07 -4.84 -3.31
C TYR A 63 6.01 -5.26 -4.43
N ARG A 64 6.76 -4.30 -4.97
CA ARG A 64 7.90 -4.56 -5.85
C ARG A 64 9.18 -4.10 -5.20
N LYS A 65 10.22 -4.93 -5.29
CA LYS A 65 11.59 -4.53 -4.91
C LYS A 65 12.08 -3.46 -5.88
N LEU A 66 12.57 -2.35 -5.34
CA LEU A 66 13.22 -1.31 -6.15
C LEU A 66 14.66 -1.73 -6.45
N PRO A 67 15.23 -1.30 -7.59
CA PRO A 67 16.65 -1.45 -7.85
C PRO A 67 17.45 -0.88 -6.67
N PRO A 68 18.54 -1.53 -6.26
CA PRO A 68 19.37 -1.00 -5.21
C PRO A 68 19.93 0.36 -5.60
N TYR A 69 19.91 1.30 -4.67
CA TYR A 69 20.49 2.63 -4.86
C TYR A 69 21.75 2.77 -4.00
N PHE A 70 22.69 3.56 -4.51
CA PHE A 70 23.99 3.73 -3.89
C PHE A 70 23.90 4.74 -2.74
N LEU A 71 24.42 4.35 -1.57
CA LEU A 71 24.45 5.20 -0.37
C LEU A 71 25.82 5.84 -0.11
N GLY A 72 26.81 5.60 -0.98
CA GLY A 72 28.19 6.01 -0.78
C GLY A 72 29.14 4.82 -0.59
N PRO A 73 30.46 5.09 -0.46
CA PRO A 73 31.45 4.06 -0.18
C PRO A 73 31.12 3.41 1.17
N GLY A 74 30.53 2.21 1.14
CA GLY A 74 30.08 1.50 2.34
C GLY A 74 28.69 0.87 2.25
N GLY A 75 27.90 1.13 1.20
CA GLY A 75 26.63 0.41 1.07
C GLY A 75 25.77 0.73 -0.13
N THR A 76 24.94 -0.25 -0.47
CA THR A 76 23.76 -0.08 -1.31
C THR A 76 22.52 -0.45 -0.48
N ALA A 77 21.42 0.25 -0.66
CA ALA A 77 20.14 -0.06 -0.01
C ALA A 77 19.12 -0.49 -1.05
N ALA A 78 18.20 -1.36 -0.65
CA ALA A 78 17.08 -1.80 -1.46
C ALA A 78 15.78 -1.57 -0.69
N ASP A 79 14.82 -0.96 -1.39
CA ASP A 79 13.50 -0.62 -0.85
C ASP A 79 12.40 -1.44 -1.53
N TYR A 80 11.20 -1.42 -0.94
CA TYR A 80 9.99 -1.99 -1.51
C TYR A 80 8.93 -0.90 -1.64
N LYS A 81 8.19 -0.89 -2.75
CA LYS A 81 7.07 0.02 -2.98
C LYS A 81 5.78 -0.77 -3.20
N VAL A 82 4.69 -0.35 -2.55
CA VAL A 82 3.35 -0.84 -2.91
C VAL A 82 3.02 -0.35 -4.32
N ILE A 83 2.85 -1.28 -5.25
CA ILE A 83 2.49 -0.96 -6.63
C ILE A 83 1.00 -1.08 -6.89
N TYR A 84 0.30 -1.86 -6.05
CA TYR A 84 -1.12 -2.09 -6.17
C TYR A 84 -1.70 -2.62 -4.86
N HIS A 85 -2.97 -2.33 -4.64
CA HIS A 85 -3.76 -3.03 -3.64
C HIS A 85 -5.20 -3.17 -4.12
N MET A 86 -5.84 -4.27 -3.72
CA MET A 86 -7.24 -4.58 -4.03
C MET A 86 -8.00 -4.70 -2.71
N GLY A 87 -9.08 -3.92 -2.55
CA GLY A 87 -9.92 -3.83 -1.36
C GLY A 87 -10.94 -2.70 -1.50
#